data_AF-A0A9D2LH27-F1
#
_entry.id   AF-A0A9D2LH27-F1
#
_cell.length_a   1.000
_cell.length_b   1.000
_cell.length_c   1.000
_cell.angle_alpha   90.00
_cell.angle_beta   90.00
_cell.angle_gamma   90.00
#
_symmetry.space_group_name_H-M   'P 1'
#
loop_
_entity.id
_entity.type
_entity.pdbx_description
1 polymer ?
#
loop_
_entity_poly.entity_id
_entity_poly.type
_entity_poly.pdbx_seq_one_letter_code
_entity_poly.pdbx_strand_id
1 'polypeptide(L)'
;MLLKAARALELLIAAVILVVIVCAAGLLLWDTARTLVLSPGDFALGDFLSGTLLLVMGIEFVKMLALHTADAVVDVLLFTIVRQMIVNHTNAVETLLGVAAVAGIFAIKKFLQTKEETPE
;
A
#
# COMPACT_ATOMS: atom_id res chain seq x y z
N MET A 1 4.31 30.15 -11.81
CA MET A 1 2.93 29.68 -12.12
C MET A 1 2.84 28.17 -12.27
N LEU A 2 3.80 27.52 -12.96
CA LEU A 2 3.84 26.06 -13.12
C LEU A 2 3.79 25.27 -11.81
N LEU A 3 4.55 25.66 -10.78
CA LEU A 3 4.53 24.99 -9.45
C LEU A 3 3.18 25.10 -8.72
N LYS A 4 2.39 26.14 -8.98
CA LYS A 4 1.04 26.28 -8.41
C LYS A 4 0.05 25.38 -9.14
N ALA A 5 0.17 25.29 -10.47
CA ALA A 5 -0.65 24.37 -11.27
C ALA A 5 -0.32 22.90 -10.97
N ALA A 6 0.96 22.56 -10.80
CA ALA A 6 1.40 21.22 -10.41
C ALA A 6 0.82 20.81 -9.05
N ARG A 7 0.93 21.67 -8.02
CA ARG A 7 0.31 21.41 -6.71
C ARG A 7 -1.21 21.30 -6.75
N ALA A 8 -1.87 22.11 -7.58
CA ALA A 8 -3.32 22.01 -7.75
C ALA A 8 -3.73 20.68 -8.40
N LEU A 9 -2.96 20.21 -9.38
CA LEU A 9 -3.18 18.93 -10.04
C LEU A 9 -2.90 17.75 -9.10
N GLU A 10 -1.81 17.81 -8.33
CA GLU A 10 -1.44 16.84 -7.29
C GLU A 10 -2.56 16.69 -6.25
N LEU A 11 -3.08 17.81 -5.74
CA LEU A 11 -4.21 17.81 -4.81
C LEU A 11 -5.49 17.25 -5.45
N LEU A 12 -5.77 17.58 -6.71
CA LEU A 12 -6.92 17.07 -7.43
C LEU A 12 -6.85 15.54 -7.58
N ILE A 13 -5.69 15.02 -7.99
CA ILE A 13 -5.47 13.58 -8.16
C ILE A 13 -5.60 12.88 -6.81
N ALA A 14 -4.97 13.40 -5.76
CA ALA A 14 -5.07 12.87 -4.40
C ALA A 14 -6.53 12.84 -3.91
N ALA A 15 -7.31 13.89 -4.17
CA ALA A 15 -8.72 13.97 -3.81
C ALA A 15 -9.58 12.93 -4.56
N VAL A 16 -9.36 12.75 -5.87
CA VAL A 16 -10.09 11.75 -6.66
C VAL A 16 -9.79 10.34 -6.15
N ILE A 17 -8.52 10.01 -5.91
CA ILE A 17 -8.12 8.70 -5.41
C ILE A 17 -8.71 8.46 -4.01
N LEU A 18 -8.69 9.48 -3.14
CA LEU A 18 -9.30 9.39 -1.81
C LEU A 18 -10.79 9.05 -1.88
N VAL A 19 -11.55 9.68 -2.78
CA VAL A 19 -12.98 9.39 -2.96
C VAL A 19 -13.19 7.94 -3.39
N VAL A 20 -12.39 7.44 -4.32
CA VAL A 20 -12.46 6.04 -4.77
C VAL A 20 -12.17 5.08 -3.61
N ILE A 21 -11.15 5.37 -2.80
CA ILE A 21 -10.81 4.55 -1.63
C ILE A 21 -11.96 4.53 -0.61
N VAL A 22 -12.54 5.69 -0.29
CA VAL A 22 -13.67 5.77 0.65
C VAL A 22 -14.88 4.98 0.13
N CYS A 23 -15.16 5.10 -1.18
CA CYS A 23 -16.24 4.34 -1.81
C CYS A 23 -15.97 2.82 -1.76
N ALA A 24 -14.75 2.39 -2.12
CA ALA A 24 -14.33 1.00 -2.06
C ALA A 24 -14.38 0.43 -0.63
N ALA A 25 -13.99 1.22 0.37
CA ALA A 25 -14.12 0.84 1.78
C ALA A 25 -15.58 0.64 2.19
N GLY A 26 -16.48 1.55 1.79
CA GLY A 26 -17.91 1.42 2.04
C GLY A 26 -18.51 0.18 1.37
N LEU A 27 -18.14 -0.10 0.12
CA LEU A 27 -18.59 -1.29 -0.61
C LEU A 27 -18.09 -2.58 0.04
N LEU A 28 -16.82 -2.63 0.44
CA LEU A 28 -16.23 -3.79 1.10
C LEU A 28 -16.91 -4.09 2.45
N LEU A 29 -17.18 -3.05 3.24
CA LEU A 29 -17.93 -3.18 4.50
C LEU A 29 -19.36 -3.63 4.25
N TRP A 30 -20.02 -3.08 3.22
CA TRP A 30 -21.38 -3.45 2.87
C TRP A 30 -21.50 -4.91 2.46
N ASP A 31 -20.62 -5.38 1.57
CA ASP A 31 -20.60 -6.78 1.13
C ASP A 31 -20.27 -7.72 2.28
N THR A 32 -19.30 -7.35 3.13
CA THR A 32 -18.96 -8.13 4.33
C THR A 32 -20.13 -8.23 5.29
N ALA A 33 -20.79 -7.11 5.60
CA ALA A 33 -21.95 -7.09 6.49
C ALA A 33 -23.11 -7.91 5.91
N ARG A 34 -23.36 -7.80 4.60
CA ARG A 34 -24.38 -8.57 3.90
C ARG A 34 -24.12 -10.08 4.00
N THR A 35 -22.89 -10.51 3.74
CA THR A 35 -22.48 -11.92 3.85
C THR A 35 -22.63 -12.43 5.28
N LEU A 36 -22.21 -11.64 6.29
CA LEU A 36 -22.34 -12.01 7.70
C LEU A 36 -23.80 -12.18 8.15
N VAL A 37 -24.72 -11.38 7.61
CA VAL A 37 -26.15 -11.41 7.99
C VAL A 37 -26.91 -12.51 7.26
N LEU A 38 -26.64 -12.73 5.96
CA LEU A 38 -27.40 -13.66 5.13
C LEU A 38 -26.82 -15.08 5.11
N SER A 39 -25.49 -15.21 5.10
CA SER A 39 -24.77 -16.49 5.01
C SER A 39 -23.48 -16.44 5.82
N PRO A 40 -23.55 -16.54 7.17
CA PRO A 40 -22.38 -16.45 8.03
C PRO A 40 -21.29 -17.50 7.72
N GLY A 41 -21.70 -18.64 7.15
CA GLY A 41 -20.80 -19.73 6.74
C GLY A 41 -19.97 -19.45 5.49
N ASP A 42 -20.36 -18.47 4.68
CA ASP A 42 -19.65 -18.07 3.45
C ASP A 42 -18.66 -16.92 3.68
N PHE A 43 -18.51 -16.46 4.92
CA PHE A 43 -17.58 -15.37 5.24
C PHE A 43 -16.13 -15.84 5.20
N ALA A 44 -15.38 -15.34 4.21
CA ALA A 44 -13.94 -15.53 4.10
C ALA A 44 -13.18 -14.35 4.73
N LEU A 45 -12.61 -14.58 5.92
CA LEU A 45 -11.79 -13.59 6.62
C LEU A 45 -10.55 -13.17 5.80
N GLY A 46 -9.98 -14.07 5.00
CA GLY A 46 -8.86 -13.78 4.11
C GLY A 46 -9.18 -12.69 3.08
N ASP A 47 -10.35 -12.76 2.45
CA ASP A 47 -10.78 -11.80 1.44
C ASP A 47 -11.05 -10.42 2.05
N PHE A 48 -11.70 -10.40 3.22
CA PHE A 48 -11.91 -9.16 3.99
C PHE A 48 -10.57 -8.50 4.38
N LEU A 49 -9.63 -9.28 4.91
CA LEU A 49 -8.31 -8.77 5.28
C LEU A 49 -7.53 -8.29 4.05
N SER A 50 -7.57 -9.03 2.94
CA SER A 50 -6.90 -8.66 1.70
C SER A 50 -7.39 -7.32 1.16
N GLY A 51 -8.71 -7.14 1.04
CA GLY A 51 -9.29 -5.88 0.58
C GLY A 51 -9.08 -4.72 1.56
N THR A 52 -9.11 -4.99 2.87
CA THR A 52 -8.80 -3.97 3.90
C THR A 52 -7.35 -3.50 3.81
N LEU A 53 -6.39 -4.40 3.60
CA LEU A 53 -4.98 -4.04 3.43
C LEU A 53 -4.73 -3.22 2.16
N LEU A 54 -5.41 -3.57 1.07
CA LEU A 54 -5.36 -2.79 -0.17
C LEU A 54 -5.86 -1.35 0.03
N LEU A 55 -6.92 -1.16 0.83
CA LEU A 55 -7.40 0.17 1.21
C LEU A 55 -6.38 0.94 2.06
N VAL A 56 -5.75 0.29 3.04
CA VAL A 56 -4.69 0.91 3.86
C VAL A 56 -3.54 1.40 2.97
N MET A 57 -3.09 0.59 2.01
CA MET A 57 -2.06 1.02 1.05
C MET A 57 -2.51 2.20 0.20
N GLY A 58 -3.76 2.20 -0.27
CA GLY A 58 -4.32 3.31 -1.03
C GLY A 58 -4.27 4.63 -0.24
N ILE A 59 -4.58 4.61 1.06
CA ILE A 59 -4.55 5.80 1.92
C ILE A 59 -3.12 6.33 2.08
N GLU A 60 -2.15 5.44 2.29
CA GLU A 60 -0.73 5.83 2.38
C GLU A 60 -0.22 6.41 1.06
N PHE A 61 -0.67 5.86 -0.08
CA PHE A 61 -0.36 6.42 -1.39
C PHE A 61 -0.91 7.84 -1.56
N VAL A 62 -2.15 8.11 -1.12
CA VAL A 62 -2.72 9.46 -1.13
C VAL A 62 -1.92 10.42 -0.25
N LYS A 63 -1.48 9.98 0.94
CA LYS A 63 -0.62 10.80 1.81
C LYS A 63 0.73 11.08 1.15
N MET A 64 1.32 10.09 0.47
CA MET A 64 2.56 10.25 -0.29
C MET A 64 2.43 11.30 -1.38
N LEU A 65 1.32 11.28 -2.12
CA LEU A 65 0.99 12.28 -3.13
C LEU A 65 0.67 13.66 -2.55
N ALA A 66 0.23 13.77 -1.30
CA ALA A 66 -0.15 15.07 -0.73
C ALA A 66 0.97 15.74 0.09
N LEU A 67 1.83 14.95 0.75
CA LEU A 67 2.78 15.43 1.75
C LEU A 67 4.25 15.37 1.31
N HIS A 68 4.57 14.77 0.15
CA HIS A 68 5.97 14.61 -0.32
C HIS A 68 6.93 13.95 0.70
N THR A 69 6.42 13.27 1.72
CA THR A 69 7.22 12.58 2.74
C THR A 69 7.28 11.08 2.42
N ALA A 70 8.31 10.68 1.67
CA ALA A 70 8.52 9.29 1.22
C ALA A 70 9.10 8.34 2.30
N ASP A 71 9.50 8.85 3.46
CA ASP A 71 10.27 8.08 4.45
C ASP A 71 9.40 7.07 5.23
N ALA A 72 8.20 7.46 5.68
CA ALA A 72 7.28 6.58 6.41
C ALA A 72 6.54 5.55 5.53
N VAL A 73 6.49 5.79 4.22
CA VAL A 73 5.76 4.97 3.25
C VAL A 73 6.43 3.61 3.04
N VAL A 74 7.76 3.56 3.10
CA VAL A 74 8.52 2.33 2.90
C VAL A 74 8.19 1.31 3.99
N ASP A 75 8.05 1.75 5.25
CA ASP A 75 7.73 0.86 6.37
C ASP A 75 6.31 0.29 6.26
N VAL A 76 5.33 1.11 5.89
CA VAL A 76 3.94 0.65 5.74
C VAL A 76 3.78 -0.24 4.49
N LEU A 77 4.46 0.07 3.38
CA LEU A 77 4.50 -0.78 2.19
C LEU A 77 5.15 -2.13 2.50
N LEU A 78 6.30 -2.14 3.16
CA LEU A 78 7.03 -3.37 3.48
C LEU A 78 6.23 -4.25 4.46
N PHE A 79 5.63 -3.65 5.49
CA PHE A 79 4.71 -4.35 6.40
C PHE A 79 3.50 -4.95 5.67
N THR A 80 2.96 -4.21 4.71
CA THR A 80 1.76 -4.65 3.96
C THR A 80 2.09 -5.76 2.96
N ILE A 81 3.21 -5.67 2.24
CA ILE A 81 3.69 -6.72 1.33
C ILE A 81 3.89 -8.04 2.09
N VAL A 82 4.55 -7.98 3.25
CA VAL A 82 4.81 -9.17 4.08
C VAL A 82 3.51 -9.83 4.52
N ARG A 83 2.52 -9.06 4.99
CA ARG A 83 1.23 -9.62 5.43
C ARG A 83 0.38 -10.13 4.25
N GLN A 84 0.31 -9.39 3.15
CA GLN A 84 -0.51 -9.77 1.98
C GLN A 84 0.00 -11.06 1.33
N MET A 85 1.32 -11.29 1.37
CA MET A 85 1.97 -12.52 0.93
C MET A 85 1.69 -13.73 1.84
N ILE A 86 1.34 -13.50 3.12
CA ILE A 86 0.89 -14.56 4.03
C ILE A 86 -0.58 -14.93 3.79
N VAL A 87 -1.40 -13.94 3.42
CA VAL A 87 -2.85 -14.12 3.19
C VAL A 87 -3.14 -14.75 1.83
N ASN A 88 -2.35 -14.41 0.80
CA ASN A 88 -2.43 -15.08 -0.49
C ASN A 88 -1.70 -16.42 -0.42
N HIS A 89 -2.37 -17.50 -0.81
CA HIS A 89 -1.80 -18.85 -0.91
C HIS A 89 -0.77 -18.95 -2.07
N THR A 90 0.31 -18.17 -2.04
CA THR A 90 1.44 -18.34 -2.95
C THR A 90 2.36 -19.44 -2.44
N ASN A 91 2.91 -20.24 -3.34
CA ASN A 91 3.86 -21.28 -2.99
C ASN A 91 5.03 -20.65 -2.22
N ALA A 92 5.51 -21.33 -1.18
CA ALA A 92 6.57 -20.80 -0.28
C ALA A 92 7.82 -20.27 -1.03
N VAL A 93 8.09 -20.80 -2.23
CA VAL A 93 9.17 -20.37 -3.13
C VAL A 93 8.94 -18.99 -3.75
N GLU A 94 7.71 -18.67 -4.18
CA GLU A 94 7.37 -17.36 -4.76
C GLU A 94 7.47 -16.26 -3.71
N THR A 95 6.97 -16.57 -2.50
CA THR A 95 7.11 -15.76 -1.31
C THR A 95 8.58 -15.50 -0.97
N LEU A 96 9.42 -16.53 -0.97
CA LEU A 96 10.86 -16.40 -0.71
C LEU A 96 11.57 -15.52 -1.75
N LEU A 97 11.20 -15.67 -3.02
CA LEU A 97 11.75 -14.86 -4.12
C LEU A 97 11.37 -13.38 -3.99
N GLY A 98 10.11 -13.11 -3.61
CA GLY A 98 9.63 -11.75 -3.34
C GLY A 98 10.39 -11.08 -2.20
N VAL A 99 10.59 -11.79 -1.08
CA VAL A 99 11.37 -11.28 0.05
C VAL A 99 12.83 -11.01 -0.34
N ALA A 100 13.46 -11.91 -1.10
CA ALA A 100 14.83 -11.74 -1.58
C ALA A 100 14.96 -10.50 -2.49
N ALA A 101 13.98 -10.24 -3.35
CA ALA A 101 13.96 -9.07 -4.22
C ALA A 101 13.86 -7.75 -3.42
N VAL A 102 12.98 -7.69 -2.42
CA VAL A 102 12.84 -6.51 -1.54
C VAL A 102 14.14 -6.27 -0.75
N ALA A 103 14.75 -7.33 -0.21
CA ALA A 103 16.03 -7.24 0.48
C ALA A 103 17.15 -6.72 -0.43
N GLY A 104 17.19 -7.14 -1.69
CA GLY A 104 18.13 -6.66 -2.70
C GLY A 104 18.00 -5.16 -2.98
N ILE A 105 16.77 -4.67 -3.16
CA ILE A 105 16.49 -3.22 -3.35
C ILE A 105 16.98 -2.42 -2.14
N PHE A 106 16.74 -2.92 -0.93
CA PHE A 106 17.17 -2.26 0.31
C PHE A 106 18.70 -2.23 0.44
N ALA A 107 19.36 -3.34 0.09
CA ALA A 107 20.82 -3.42 0.07
C ALA A 107 21.42 -2.41 -0.92
N ILE A 108 20.88 -2.31 -2.14
CA ILE A 108 21.33 -1.36 -3.15
C ILE A 108 21.14 0.09 -2.66
N LYS A 109 19.98 0.41 -2.08
CA LYS A 109 19.70 1.74 -1.52
C LYS A 109 20.73 2.10 -0.44
N LYS A 110 21.04 1.17 0.48
CA LYS A 110 22.02 1.38 1.56
C LYS A 110 23.45 1.54 1.02
N PHE A 111 23.86 0.73 0.05
CA PHE A 111 25.20 0.82 -0.54
C PHE A 111 25.41 2.08 -1.37
N LEU A 112 24.36 2.61 -2.01
CA LEU A 112 24.43 3.85 -2.77
C LEU A 112 24.50 5.07 -1.85
N GLN A 113 23.71 5.10 -0.77
CA GLN A 113 23.73 6.20 0.21
C GLN A 113 25.05 6.28 0.99
N THR A 114 25.74 5.15 1.22
CA THR A 114 27.09 5.14 1.81
C THR A 114 28.16 5.80 0.91
N LYS A 115 27.89 6.00 -0.39
CA LYS A 115 28.90 6.53 -1.33
C LYS A 115 28.87 8.05 -1.50
N GLU A 116 27.89 8.74 -0.93
CA GLU A 116 27.75 10.21 -1.04
C GLU A 116 28.27 11.00 0.18
N GLU A 117 28.86 10.34 1.19
CA GLU A 117 29.52 11.01 2.32
C GLU A 117 31.03 11.26 2.10
N THR A 118 31.41 11.77 0.92
CA THR A 118 32.69 12.47 0.76
C THR A 118 32.60 13.44 -0.41
N PRO A 119 32.70 14.74 -0.12
CA PRO A 119 33.94 15.41 -0.48
C PRO A 119 34.48 16.33 0.64
N GLU A 120 35.73 16.03 1.01
CA GLU A 120 36.78 16.89 1.63
C GLU A 120 36.55 17.41 3.05
#